data_AF-A0A1F9XQ72-F1
#
_entry.id   AF-A0A1F9XQ72-F1
#
_cell.length_a   1.000
_cell.length_b   1.000
_cell.length_c   1.000
_cell.angle_alpha   90.00
_cell.angle_beta   90.00
_cell.angle_gamma   90.00
#
_symmetry.space_group_name_H-M   'P 1'
#
loop_
_entity.id
_entity.type
_entity.pdbx_description
1 polymer ?
#
loop_
_entity_poly.entity_id
_entity_poly.type
_entity_poly.pdbx_seq_one_letter_code
_entity_poly.pdbx_strand_id
1 'polypeptide(L)'
;MVMDELTIGVAAIVVSALSYFAGVVRTKQQQASNDQDSRINKVLDKYVSASQAGRCNSYGGLVQAGIGLLKNDKEIRELLDRIVKHGESWDPRSQLAGIDTYQLFQKAKEKRLNFSYSGVAESLIAEMRQGTVTY
;
A
#
# COMPACT_ATOMS: atom_id res chain seq x y z
N MET A 1 43.83 8.11 39.45
CA MET A 1 42.65 8.99 39.27
C MET A 1 42.60 9.53 37.83
N VAL A 2 42.72 8.65 36.83
CA VAL A 2 42.78 8.99 35.38
C VAL A 2 41.80 8.12 34.56
N MET A 3 41.32 7.01 35.13
CA MET A 3 40.35 6.11 34.48
C MET A 3 38.96 6.74 34.32
N ASP A 4 38.53 7.63 35.22
CA ASP A 4 37.17 8.18 35.19
C ASP A 4 36.94 9.16 34.02
N GLU A 5 37.90 10.03 33.72
CA GLU A 5 37.80 10.98 32.60
C GLU A 5 37.83 10.28 31.23
N LEU A 6 38.64 9.23 31.07
CA LEU A 6 38.70 8.46 29.84
C LEU A 6 37.38 7.72 29.57
N THR A 7 36.75 7.20 30.62
CA THR A 7 35.49 6.46 30.52
C THR A 7 34.32 7.38 30.17
N ILE A 8 34.29 8.59 30.73
CA ILE A 8 33.28 9.61 30.41
C ILE A 8 33.41 10.09 28.96
N GLY A 9 34.63 10.30 28.47
CA GLY A 9 34.88 10.69 27.08
C GLY A 9 34.40 9.62 26.08
N VAL A 10 34.67 8.35 26.35
CA VAL A 10 34.19 7.24 25.50
C VAL A 10 32.66 7.11 25.56
N ALA A 11 32.06 7.27 26.75
CA ALA A 11 30.61 7.23 26.90
C ALA A 11 29.92 8.34 26.09
N ALA A 12 30.46 9.57 26.09
CA ALA A 12 29.91 10.68 25.32
C ALA A 12 29.95 10.42 23.80
N ILE A 13 31.01 9.79 23.30
CA ILE A 13 31.14 9.41 21.88
C ILE A 13 30.11 8.34 21.53
N VAL A 14 29.93 7.32 22.37
CA VAL A 14 28.97 6.24 22.14
C VAL A 14 27.52 6.78 22.14
N VAL A 15 27.16 7.63 23.10
CA VAL A 15 25.82 8.24 23.17
C VAL A 15 25.53 9.11 21.95
N SER A 16 26.54 9.85 21.48
CA SER A 16 26.41 10.69 20.27
C SER A 16 26.19 9.84 19.02
N ALA A 17 26.94 8.73 18.87
CA ALA A 17 26.77 7.80 17.77
C ALA A 17 25.39 7.13 17.78
N LEU A 18 24.92 6.67 18.94
CA LEU A 18 23.58 6.07 19.08
C LEU A 18 22.46 7.07 18.77
N SER A 19 22.60 8.32 19.23
CA SER A 19 21.62 9.38 18.98
C SER A 19 21.54 9.74 17.49
N TYR A 20 22.69 9.79 16.81
CA TYR A 20 22.75 9.98 15.35
C TYR A 20 22.07 8.84 14.60
N PHE A 21 22.38 7.58 14.95
CA PHE A 21 21.76 6.41 14.33
C PHE A 21 20.24 6.38 14.55
N ALA A 22 19.77 6.64 15.77
CA ALA A 22 18.36 6.72 16.08
C ALA A 22 17.65 7.81 15.25
N GLY A 23 18.28 8.99 15.14
CA GLY A 23 17.78 10.08 14.30
C GLY A 23 17.68 9.70 12.82
N VAL A 24 18.73 9.12 12.24
CA VAL A 24 18.75 8.69 10.83
C VAL A 24 17.70 7.61 10.55
N VAL A 25 17.58 6.61 11.44
CA VAL A 25 16.59 5.54 11.29
C VAL A 25 15.17 6.10 11.33
N ARG A 26 14.89 7.01 12.27
CA ARG A 26 13.58 7.66 12.38
C ARG A 26 13.25 8.51 11.16
N THR A 27 14.20 9.29 10.66
CA THR A 27 14.01 10.11 9.45
C THR A 27 13.74 9.25 8.22
N LYS A 28 14.45 8.13 8.04
CA LYS A 28 14.21 7.19 6.94
C LYS A 28 12.82 6.55 7.01
N GLN A 29 12.39 6.15 8.21
CA GLN A 29 11.04 5.61 8.40
C GLN A 29 9.96 6.66 8.10
N GLN A 30 10.18 7.91 8.51
CA GLN A 30 9.23 8.99 8.28
C GLN A 30 9.15 9.39 6.80
N GLN A 31 10.29 9.43 6.10
CA GLN A 31 10.31 9.60 4.64
C GLN A 31 9.58 8.46 3.92
N ALA A 32 9.85 7.21 4.30
CA ALA A 32 9.18 6.06 3.69
C ALA A 32 7.64 6.08 3.92
N SER A 33 7.19 6.50 5.10
CA SER A 33 5.77 6.68 5.41
C SER A 33 5.15 7.81 4.58
N ASN A 34 5.82 8.97 4.51
CA ASN A 34 5.34 10.11 3.72
C ASN A 34 5.24 9.74 2.23
N ASP A 35 6.21 8.99 1.72
CA ASP A 35 6.21 8.49 0.34
C ASP A 35 5.05 7.52 0.09
N GLN A 36 4.75 6.65 1.07
CA GLN A 36 3.62 5.74 1.01
C GLN A 36 2.30 6.52 0.96
N ASP A 37 2.08 7.44 1.90
CA ASP A 37 0.85 8.25 1.94
C ASP A 37 0.68 9.08 0.67
N SER A 38 1.77 9.66 0.15
CA SER A 38 1.74 10.40 -1.11
C SER A 38 1.28 9.52 -2.29
N ARG A 39 1.77 8.29 -2.41
CA ARG A 39 1.32 7.35 -3.45
C ARG A 39 -0.15 6.99 -3.29
N ILE A 40 -0.58 6.65 -2.08
CA ILE A 40 -1.96 6.25 -1.78
C ILE A 40 -2.91 7.42 -2.08
N ASN A 41 -2.62 8.61 -1.59
CA ASN A 41 -3.46 9.79 -1.81
C ASN A 41 -3.56 10.14 -3.30
N LYS A 42 -2.46 10.03 -4.06
CA LYS A 42 -2.49 10.28 -5.50
C LYS A 42 -3.45 9.34 -6.26
N VAL A 43 -3.51 8.06 -5.86
CA VAL A 43 -4.44 7.10 -6.46
C VAL A 43 -5.86 7.34 -5.96
N LEU A 44 -6.03 7.61 -4.67
CA LEU A 44 -7.31 7.93 -4.04
C LEU A 44 -7.98 9.14 -4.70
N ASP A 45 -7.26 10.27 -4.82
CA ASP A 45 -7.78 11.52 -5.38
C ASP A 45 -8.27 11.32 -6.81
N LYS A 46 -7.51 10.56 -7.62
CA LYS A 46 -7.90 10.21 -8.99
C LYS A 46 -9.14 9.33 -9.03
N TYR A 47 -9.20 8.32 -8.15
CA TYR A 47 -10.35 7.42 -8.06
C TYR A 47 -11.61 8.18 -7.66
N VAL A 48 -11.56 8.93 -6.56
CA VAL A 48 -12.70 9.70 -6.03
C VAL A 48 -13.17 10.74 -7.05
N SER A 49 -12.24 11.48 -7.68
CA SER A 49 -12.61 12.45 -8.72
C SER A 49 -13.35 11.80 -9.90
N ALA A 50 -12.93 10.59 -10.28
CA ALA A 50 -13.55 9.87 -11.39
C ALA A 50 -14.88 9.21 -11.00
N SER A 51 -15.02 8.75 -9.75
CA SER A 51 -16.28 8.25 -9.19
C SER A 51 -17.32 9.35 -9.06
N GLN A 52 -16.95 10.50 -8.51
CA GLN A 52 -17.82 11.68 -8.41
C GLN A 52 -18.29 12.18 -9.78
N ALA A 53 -17.46 12.02 -10.82
CA ALA A 53 -17.83 12.32 -12.19
C ALA A 53 -18.71 11.23 -12.86
N GLY A 54 -19.07 10.16 -12.14
CA GLY A 54 -19.85 9.03 -12.64
C GLY A 54 -19.13 8.15 -13.66
N ARG A 55 -17.79 8.25 -13.74
CA ARG A 55 -17.00 7.57 -14.78
C ARG A 55 -16.51 6.20 -14.34
N CYS A 56 -16.27 6.00 -13.05
CA CYS A 56 -15.73 4.74 -12.54
C CYS A 56 -16.06 4.52 -11.05
N ASN A 57 -16.62 3.37 -10.71
CA ASN A 57 -16.91 2.95 -9.33
C ASN A 57 -16.61 1.45 -9.10
N SER A 58 -15.58 0.92 -9.78
CA SER A 58 -15.28 -0.51 -9.80
C SER A 58 -13.77 -0.80 -9.90
N TYR A 59 -13.39 -2.08 -10.02
CA TYR A 59 -12.00 -2.51 -10.24
C TYR A 59 -11.33 -1.83 -11.43
N GLY A 60 -12.09 -1.57 -12.51
CA GLY A 60 -11.60 -0.80 -13.67
C GLY A 60 -11.21 0.63 -13.30
N GLY A 61 -11.98 1.26 -12.41
CA GLY A 61 -11.68 2.58 -11.86
C GLY A 61 -10.37 2.62 -11.08
N LEU A 62 -10.08 1.59 -10.27
CA LEU A 62 -8.80 1.48 -9.55
C LEU A 62 -7.61 1.37 -10.52
N VAL A 63 -7.76 0.58 -11.58
CA VAL A 63 -6.71 0.46 -12.60
C VAL A 63 -6.48 1.78 -13.33
N GLN A 64 -7.54 2.49 -13.71
CA GLN A 64 -7.44 3.81 -14.33
C GLN A 64 -6.85 4.87 -13.39
N ALA A 65 -7.17 4.81 -12.10
CA ALA A 65 -6.62 5.68 -11.07
C ALA A 65 -5.12 5.43 -10.82
N GLY A 66 -4.59 4.29 -11.29
CA GLY A 66 -3.17 3.97 -11.23
C GLY A 66 -2.81 3.12 -10.01
N ILE A 67 -3.65 2.15 -9.63
CA ILE A 67 -3.36 1.21 -8.54
C ILE A 67 -1.99 0.51 -8.66
N GLY A 68 -1.45 0.38 -9.87
CA GLY A 68 -0.10 -0.14 -10.12
C GLY A 68 1.05 0.75 -9.59
N LEU A 69 0.76 1.95 -9.08
CA LEU A 69 1.72 2.77 -8.35
C LEU A 69 1.96 2.26 -6.92
N LEU A 70 1.03 1.45 -6.38
CA LEU A 70 1.13 0.89 -5.05
C LEU A 70 2.05 -0.34 -5.04
N LYS A 71 2.85 -0.48 -3.98
CA LYS A 71 3.97 -1.43 -3.95
C LYS A 71 3.64 -2.80 -3.37
N ASN A 72 2.57 -2.91 -2.59
CA ASN A 72 2.25 -4.12 -1.83
C ASN A 72 0.77 -4.17 -1.44
N ASP A 73 0.33 -5.32 -0.93
CA ASP A 73 -1.05 -5.58 -0.49
C ASP A 73 -1.49 -4.59 0.61
N LYS A 74 -0.60 -4.22 1.53
CA LYS A 74 -0.90 -3.28 2.60
C LYS A 74 -1.30 -1.90 2.06
N GLU A 75 -0.54 -1.36 1.10
CA GLU A 75 -0.85 -0.08 0.45
C GLU A 75 -2.20 -0.14 -0.27
N ILE A 76 -2.49 -1.24 -0.96
CA ILE A 76 -3.75 -1.42 -1.68
C ILE A 76 -4.92 -1.52 -0.69
N ARG A 77 -4.79 -2.29 0.40
CA ARG A 77 -5.83 -2.37 1.43
C ARG A 77 -6.08 -1.03 2.11
N GLU A 78 -5.03 -0.28 2.39
CA GLU A 78 -5.14 1.08 2.93
C GLU A 78 -5.88 2.01 1.96
N LEU A 79 -5.57 1.95 0.66
CA LEU A 79 -6.32 2.68 -0.37
C LEU A 79 -7.81 2.28 -0.34
N LEU A 80 -8.12 0.98 -0.34
CA LEU A 80 -9.51 0.49 -0.33
C LEU A 80 -10.25 0.95 0.93
N ASP A 81 -9.61 0.95 2.09
CA ASP A 81 -10.21 1.44 3.33
C ASP A 81 -10.50 2.94 3.27
N ARG A 82 -9.59 3.74 2.70
CA ARG A 82 -9.80 5.17 2.48
C ARG A 82 -10.94 5.44 1.49
N ILE A 83 -11.05 4.66 0.42
CA ILE A 83 -12.16 4.74 -0.55
C ILE A 83 -13.51 4.54 0.16
N VAL A 84 -13.63 3.51 0.99
CA VAL A 84 -14.89 3.27 1.73
C VAL A 84 -15.16 4.37 2.76
N LYS A 85 -14.12 4.85 3.47
CA LYS A 85 -14.24 5.99 4.40
C LYS A 85 -14.66 7.28 3.72
N HIS A 86 -14.34 7.47 2.44
CA HIS A 86 -14.81 8.59 1.63
C HIS A 86 -16.30 8.50 1.25
N GLY A 87 -16.99 7.41 1.57
CA GLY A 87 -18.43 7.24 1.34
C GLY A 87 -18.78 6.65 -0.03
N GLU A 88 -17.81 6.06 -0.72
CA GLU A 88 -18.06 5.37 -1.99
C GLU A 88 -18.98 4.15 -1.75
N SER A 89 -19.99 3.98 -2.60
CA SER A 89 -21.01 2.93 -2.45
C SER A 89 -20.50 1.52 -2.76
N TRP A 90 -19.36 1.43 -3.44
CA TRP A 90 -18.72 0.17 -3.81
C TRP A 90 -17.65 -0.23 -2.78
N ASP A 91 -17.88 -1.34 -2.09
CA ASP A 91 -16.93 -1.92 -1.13
C ASP A 91 -16.37 -3.27 -1.63
N PRO A 92 -15.15 -3.28 -2.19
CA PRO A 92 -14.51 -4.52 -2.66
C PRO A 92 -13.85 -5.33 -1.54
N ARG A 93 -13.81 -4.85 -0.28
CA ARG A 93 -13.03 -5.49 0.79
C ARG A 93 -13.53 -6.91 1.10
N SER A 94 -14.85 -7.11 1.07
CA SER A 94 -15.47 -8.43 1.27
C SER A 94 -15.13 -9.41 0.13
N GLN A 95 -15.12 -8.91 -1.11
CA GLN A 95 -14.80 -9.70 -2.30
C GLN A 95 -13.32 -10.10 -2.34
N LEU A 96 -12.44 -9.24 -1.83
CA LEU A 96 -11.00 -9.43 -1.75
C LEU A 96 -10.51 -10.08 -0.45
N ALA A 97 -11.43 -10.47 0.43
CA ALA A 97 -11.08 -11.17 1.66
C ALA A 97 -10.35 -12.49 1.35
N GLY A 98 -9.23 -12.70 2.04
CA GLY A 98 -8.40 -13.90 1.90
C GLY A 98 -7.50 -13.95 0.65
N ILE A 99 -7.42 -12.88 -0.14
CA ILE A 99 -6.60 -12.82 -1.35
C ILE A 99 -5.55 -11.72 -1.21
N ASP A 100 -4.33 -11.99 -1.68
CA ASP A 100 -3.31 -10.95 -1.88
C ASP A 100 -3.73 -10.03 -3.04
N THR A 101 -4.14 -8.81 -2.71
CA THR A 101 -4.64 -7.83 -3.66
C THR A 101 -3.54 -7.33 -4.60
N TYR A 102 -2.29 -7.30 -4.15
CA TYR A 102 -1.16 -6.93 -5.01
C TYR A 102 -0.96 -7.98 -6.10
N GLN A 103 -0.97 -9.26 -5.73
CA GLN A 103 -0.89 -10.36 -6.68
C GLN A 103 -2.08 -10.37 -7.66
N LEU A 104 -3.28 -10.03 -7.19
CA LEU A 104 -4.45 -9.90 -8.06
C LEU A 104 -4.22 -8.88 -9.17
N PHE A 105 -3.80 -7.65 -8.82
CA PHE A 105 -3.58 -6.60 -9.82
C PHE A 105 -2.35 -6.87 -10.70
N GLN A 106 -1.32 -7.55 -10.19
CA GLN A 106 -0.19 -7.99 -11.00
C GLN A 106 -0.59 -9.05 -12.02
N LYS A 107 -1.29 -10.11 -11.60
CA LYS A 107 -1.81 -11.15 -12.52
C LYS A 107 -2.74 -10.54 -13.57
N ALA A 108 -3.57 -9.58 -13.20
CA ALA A 108 -4.43 -8.89 -14.14
C ALA A 108 -3.63 -8.08 -15.18
N LYS A 109 -2.57 -7.41 -14.75
CA LYS A 109 -1.64 -6.69 -15.65
C LYS A 109 -0.92 -7.66 -16.59
N GLU A 110 -0.40 -8.77 -16.10
CA GLU A 110 0.29 -9.80 -16.88
C GLU A 110 -0.62 -10.40 -17.96
N LYS A 111 -1.85 -10.75 -17.56
CA LYS A 111 -2.88 -11.28 -18.46
C LYS A 111 -3.54 -10.20 -19.34
N ARG A 112 -3.10 -8.94 -19.24
CA ARG A 112 -3.68 -7.76 -19.94
C ARG A 112 -5.20 -7.69 -19.79
N LEU A 113 -5.70 -8.06 -18.61
CA LEU A 113 -7.13 -8.11 -18.33
C LEU A 113 -7.69 -6.70 -18.18
N ASN A 114 -8.80 -6.45 -18.87
CA ASN A 114 -9.55 -5.23 -18.74
C ASN A 114 -10.69 -5.43 -17.74
N PHE A 115 -10.53 -4.89 -16.54
CA PHE A 115 -11.56 -4.92 -15.49
C PHE A 115 -12.80 -4.07 -15.80
N SER A 116 -12.87 -3.41 -16.96
CA SER A 116 -14.08 -2.75 -17.44
C SER A 116 -15.15 -3.76 -17.89
N TYR A 117 -14.78 -5.02 -18.15
CA TYR A 117 -15.74 -6.10 -18.44
C TYR A 117 -16.22 -6.77 -17.15
N SER A 118 -17.54 -6.90 -17.00
CA SER A 118 -18.14 -7.60 -15.86
C SER A 118 -17.67 -9.05 -15.79
N GLY A 119 -17.29 -9.53 -14.60
CA GLY A 119 -16.93 -10.93 -14.38
C GLY A 119 -15.43 -11.24 -14.48
N VAL A 120 -14.63 -10.33 -15.05
CA VAL A 120 -13.17 -10.54 -15.17
C VAL A 120 -12.49 -10.51 -13.80
N ALA A 121 -12.90 -9.58 -12.94
CA ALA A 121 -12.37 -9.48 -11.59
C ALA A 121 -12.75 -10.72 -10.78
N GLU A 122 -14.02 -11.12 -10.85
CA GLU A 122 -14.59 -12.23 -10.12
C GLU A 122 -13.97 -13.57 -10.56
N SER A 123 -13.73 -13.75 -11.86
CA SER A 123 -13.06 -14.93 -12.41
C SER A 123 -11.61 -15.03 -11.90
N LEU A 124 -10.87 -13.92 -11.90
CA LEU A 124 -9.49 -13.91 -11.41
C LEU A 124 -9.41 -14.11 -9.89
N ILE A 125 -10.34 -13.51 -9.15
CA ILE A 125 -10.51 -13.73 -7.70
C ILE A 125 -10.81 -15.21 -7.42
N ALA A 126 -11.69 -15.84 -8.20
CA ALA A 126 -12.00 -17.27 -8.06
C ALA A 126 -10.79 -18.17 -8.39
N GLU A 127 -10.07 -17.88 -9.48
CA GLU A 127 -8.83 -18.58 -9.85
C GLU A 127 -7.79 -18.49 -8.72
N MET A 128 -7.60 -17.30 -8.15
CA MET A 128 -6.67 -17.10 -7.06
C MET A 128 -7.06 -17.88 -5.81
N ARG A 129 -8.36 -17.95 -5.47
CA ARG A 129 -8.87 -18.76 -4.35
C ARG A 129 -8.68 -20.26 -4.56
N GLN A 130 -8.92 -20.76 -5.77
CA GLN A 130 -8.71 -22.17 -6.11
C GLN A 130 -7.22 -22.54 -6.05
N GLY A 131 -6.34 -21.62 -6.46
CA GLY A 131 -4.88 -21.79 -6.36
C GLY A 131 -4.29 -21.56 -4.96
N THR A 132 -5.06 -21.05 -3.98
CA THR A 132 -4.60 -20.94 -2.58
C THR A 132 -4.83 -22.23 -1.78
N VAL A 133 -5.58 -23.19 -2.33
CA VAL A 133 -5.74 -24.54 -1.76
C VAL A 133 -4.62 -25.44 -2.30
N THR A 134 -3.44 -25.31 -1.72
CA THR A 134 -2.40 -26.34 -1.78
C THR A 134 -1.94 -26.60 -0.35
N TYR A 135 -2.12 -27.87 0.06
CA TYR A 135 -1.94 -28.47 1.38
C TYR A 135 -0.80 -27.90 2.24
#